data_AF-A0A3B1BJN2-F1
#
_entry.id   AF-A0A3B1BJN2-F1
#
_cell.length_a   1.000
_cell.length_b   1.000
_cell.length_c   1.000
_cell.angle_alpha   90.00
_cell.angle_beta   90.00
_cell.angle_gamma   90.00
#
_symmetry.space_group_name_H-M   'P 1'
#
loop_
_entity.id
_entity.type
_entity.pdbx_description
1 polymer ?
#
loop_
_entity_poly.entity_id
_entity_poly.type
_entity_poly.pdbx_seq_one_letter_code
_entity_poly.pdbx_strand_id
1 'polypeptide(L)'
;MLFKKCLKHFGVSVSLLAMFFAQLAPLHAAMITNSDLVQQAQSRVDREQLLVMLDRSDVRQQLTEMGVEPETAKMRVSNMTDAEVAQLNQNLAQLPAGAGVLELAVLIFIILLITDMLGATDIFPFVKSINN
;
A
#
# COMPACT_ATOMS: atom_id res chain seq x y z
N MET A 1 -56.55 -49.66 16.81
CA MET A 1 -55.10 -49.71 17.15
C MET A 1 -54.16 -49.47 15.97
N LEU A 2 -54.60 -49.63 14.71
CA LEU A 2 -53.75 -49.49 13.50
C LEU A 2 -53.35 -48.04 13.16
N PHE A 3 -54.23 -47.05 13.39
CA PHE A 3 -53.97 -45.64 13.05
C PHE A 3 -52.80 -45.01 13.85
N LYS A 4 -52.66 -45.38 15.13
CA LYS A 4 -51.56 -44.91 15.99
C LYS A 4 -50.19 -45.49 15.59
N LYS A 5 -50.17 -46.69 14.99
CA LYS A 5 -48.94 -47.32 14.48
C LYS A 5 -48.45 -46.61 13.21
N CYS A 6 -49.35 -46.31 12.27
CA CYS A 6 -49.01 -45.59 11.04
C CYS A 6 -48.49 -44.16 11.35
N LEU A 7 -49.13 -43.46 12.30
CA LEU A 7 -48.71 -42.12 12.73
C LEU A 7 -47.32 -42.11 13.39
N LYS A 8 -46.97 -43.14 14.18
CA LYS A 8 -45.65 -43.27 14.81
C LYS A 8 -44.55 -43.59 13.78
N HIS A 9 -44.83 -44.45 12.80
CA HIS A 9 -43.86 -44.78 11.74
C HIS A 9 -43.63 -43.60 10.78
N PHE A 10 -44.67 -42.81 10.49
CA PHE A 10 -44.55 -41.60 9.69
C PHE A 10 -43.69 -40.53 10.39
N GLY A 11 -43.88 -40.32 11.70
CA GLY A 11 -43.07 -39.38 12.49
C GLY A 11 -41.58 -39.75 12.53
N VAL A 12 -41.25 -41.04 12.66
CA VAL A 12 -39.86 -41.52 12.63
C VAL A 12 -39.23 -41.32 11.24
N SER A 13 -39.98 -41.59 10.17
CA SER A 13 -39.50 -41.39 8.80
C SER A 13 -39.21 -39.92 8.48
N VAL A 14 -40.06 -38.99 8.96
CA VAL A 14 -39.85 -37.54 8.79
C VAL A 14 -38.63 -37.06 9.58
N SER A 15 -38.43 -37.57 10.79
CA SER A 15 -37.28 -37.20 11.62
C SER A 15 -35.95 -37.72 11.04
N LEU A 16 -35.94 -38.91 10.43
CA LEU A 16 -34.77 -39.46 9.76
C LEU A 16 -34.41 -38.68 8.48
N LEU A 17 -35.43 -38.26 7.72
CA LEU A 17 -35.22 -37.41 6.55
C LEU A 17 -34.67 -36.03 6.93
N ALA A 18 -35.18 -35.42 8.01
CA ALA A 18 -34.69 -34.14 8.51
C ALA A 18 -33.21 -34.22 8.95
N MET A 19 -32.79 -35.32 9.59
CA MET A 19 -31.38 -35.55 9.93
C MET A 19 -30.49 -35.70 8.70
N PHE A 20 -30.98 -36.31 7.62
CA PHE A 20 -30.23 -36.45 6.37
C PHE A 20 -30.01 -35.09 5.68
N PHE A 21 -31.02 -34.22 5.67
CA PHE A 21 -30.90 -32.86 5.12
C PHE A 21 -30.00 -31.95 5.98
N ALA A 22 -29.89 -32.19 7.29
CA ALA A 22 -29.00 -31.43 8.16
C ALA A 22 -27.50 -31.64 7.85
N GLN A 23 -27.14 -32.68 7.09
CA GLN A 23 -25.77 -32.94 6.65
C GLN A 23 -25.36 -32.08 5.44
N LEU A 24 -26.31 -31.38 4.79
CA LEU A 24 -26.08 -30.48 3.66
C LEU A 24 -25.77 -29.04 4.11
N ALA A 25 -25.20 -28.85 5.30
CA ALA A 25 -24.70 -27.54 5.70
C ALA A 25 -23.55 -27.16 4.75
N PRO A 26 -23.62 -25.99 4.07
CA PRO A 26 -22.52 -25.54 3.25
C PRO A 26 -21.29 -25.31 4.15
N LEU A 27 -20.27 -26.14 3.97
CA LEU A 27 -18.92 -25.87 4.46
C LEU A 27 -18.45 -24.60 3.74
N HIS A 28 -18.49 -23.47 4.43
CA HIS A 28 -17.84 -22.25 3.97
C HIS A 28 -16.33 -22.48 4.01
N ALA A 29 -15.79 -23.06 2.94
CA ALA A 29 -14.37 -22.95 2.66
C ALA A 29 -14.10 -21.47 2.36
N ALA A 30 -13.32 -20.81 3.23
CA ALA A 30 -12.78 -19.50 2.92
C ALA A 30 -11.92 -19.64 1.65
N MET A 31 -12.48 -19.30 0.50
CA MET A 31 -11.75 -19.24 -0.76
C MET A 31 -10.72 -18.13 -0.62
N ILE A 32 -9.45 -18.48 -0.43
CA ILE A 32 -8.36 -17.53 -0.63
C ILE A 32 -8.39 -17.19 -2.11
N THR A 33 -8.86 -15.99 -2.41
CA THR A 33 -8.93 -15.50 -3.78
C THR A 33 -7.53 -15.05 -4.23
N ASN A 34 -7.25 -15.09 -5.53
CA ASN A 34 -5.99 -14.53 -6.05
C ASN A 34 -5.79 -13.05 -5.64
N SER A 35 -6.89 -12.32 -5.42
CA SER A 35 -6.87 -10.96 -4.87
C SER A 35 -6.25 -10.88 -3.48
N ASP A 36 -6.51 -11.84 -2.60
CA ASP A 36 -5.92 -11.85 -1.25
C ASP A 36 -4.40 -12.04 -1.31
N LEU A 37 -3.93 -12.89 -2.24
CA LEU A 37 -2.50 -13.11 -2.48
C LEU A 37 -1.82 -11.87 -3.07
N VAL A 38 -2.47 -11.20 -4.03
CA VAL A 38 -1.96 -9.95 -4.62
C VAL A 38 -1.92 -8.84 -3.58
N GLN A 39 -2.94 -8.73 -2.73
CA GLN A 39 -2.99 -7.71 -1.69
C GLN A 39 -1.90 -7.92 -0.64
N GLN A 40 -1.66 -9.16 -0.22
CA GLN A 40 -0.55 -9.50 0.67
C GLN A 40 0.83 -9.21 0.03
N ALA A 41 0.98 -9.45 -1.28
CA ALA A 41 2.21 -9.11 -2.00
C ALA A 41 2.42 -7.59 -2.06
N GLN A 42 1.35 -6.83 -2.33
CA GLN A 42 1.40 -5.36 -2.36
C GLN A 42 1.80 -4.79 -0.99
N SER A 43 1.22 -5.28 0.11
CA SER A 43 1.56 -4.80 1.45
C SER A 43 3.02 -5.07 1.84
N ARG A 44 3.64 -6.13 1.29
CA ARG A 44 5.08 -6.37 1.46
C ARG A 44 5.92 -5.35 0.71
N VAL A 45 5.57 -5.07 -0.55
CA VAL A 45 6.25 -4.06 -1.38
C VAL A 45 6.14 -2.67 -0.73
N ASP A 46 4.95 -2.31 -0.27
CA ASP A 46 4.67 -1.03 0.39
C ASP A 46 5.54 -0.84 1.64
N ARG A 47 5.71 -1.90 2.45
CA ARG A 47 6.57 -1.87 3.63
C ARG A 47 8.05 -1.75 3.28
N GLU A 48 8.51 -2.48 2.27
CA GLU A 48 9.89 -2.40 1.79
C GLU A 48 10.23 -0.99 1.30
N GLN A 49 9.31 -0.35 0.56
CA GLN A 49 9.49 1.01 0.07
C GLN A 49 9.69 2.02 1.22
N LEU A 50 8.95 1.88 2.32
CA LEU A 50 9.13 2.71 3.52
C LEU A 50 10.49 2.47 4.18
N LEU A 51 10.94 1.22 4.28
CA LEU A 51 12.24 0.90 4.86
C LEU A 51 13.38 1.50 4.04
N VAL A 52 13.32 1.38 2.71
CA VAL A 52 14.28 2.02 1.80
C VAL A 52 14.26 3.54 1.96
N MET A 53 13.09 4.15 2.12
CA MET A 53 12.99 5.60 2.36
C MET A 53 13.62 6.01 3.69
N LEU A 54 13.38 5.24 4.76
CA LEU A 54 13.97 5.46 6.08
C LEU A 54 15.49 5.23 6.10
N ASP A 55 16.03 4.47 5.17
CA ASP A 55 17.48 4.25 5.03
C ASP A 55 18.22 5.40 4.34
N ARG A 56 17.50 6.29 3.64
CA ARG A 56 18.12 7.45 2.99
C ARG A 56 18.77 8.37 4.01
N SER A 57 19.98 8.85 3.73
CA SER A 57 20.77 9.66 4.66
C SER A 57 20.08 10.97 5.06
N ASP A 58 19.39 11.61 4.12
CA ASP A 58 18.61 12.83 4.34
C ASP A 58 17.45 12.59 5.31
N VAL A 59 16.71 11.50 5.12
CA VAL A 59 15.59 11.12 6.01
C VAL A 59 16.10 10.77 7.40
N ARG A 60 17.20 10.01 7.51
CA ARG A 60 17.80 9.66 8.81
C ARG A 60 18.27 10.89 9.59
N GLN A 61 18.90 11.83 8.89
CA GLN A 61 19.35 13.08 9.49
C GLN A 61 18.13 13.88 9.99
N GLN A 62 17.10 14.04 9.15
CA GLN A 62 15.89 14.75 9.53
C GLN A 62 15.18 14.12 10.73
N LEU A 63 15.10 12.78 10.79
CA LEU A 63 14.54 12.06 11.95
C LEU A 63 15.34 12.34 13.22
N THR A 64 16.67 12.31 13.11
CA THR A 64 17.57 12.59 14.24
C THR A 64 17.42 14.04 14.73
N GLU A 65 17.28 15.00 13.81
CA GLU A 65 17.02 16.41 14.13
C GLU A 65 15.68 16.61 14.86
N MET A 66 14.68 15.78 14.55
CA MET A 66 13.40 15.72 15.27
C MET A 66 13.48 14.93 16.60
N GLY A 67 14.65 14.43 16.98
CA GLY A 67 14.84 13.63 18.20
C GLY A 67 14.36 12.17 18.08
N VAL A 68 14.11 11.69 16.87
CA VAL A 68 13.68 10.31 16.59
C VAL A 68 14.87 9.49 16.14
N GLU A 69 15.15 8.41 16.86
CA GLU A 69 16.20 7.45 16.49
C GLU A 69 15.75 6.63 15.26
N PRO A 70 16.57 6.56 14.18
CA PRO A 70 16.14 5.93 12.92
C PRO A 70 15.74 4.46 13.04
N GLU A 71 16.39 3.66 13.90
CA GLU A 71 16.04 2.25 14.06
C GLU A 71 14.69 2.10 14.77
N THR A 72 14.37 2.99 15.71
CA THR A 72 13.04 3.08 16.33
C THR A 72 11.95 3.38 15.29
N ALA A 73 12.22 4.25 14.32
CA ALA A 73 11.26 4.52 13.23
C ALA A 73 11.01 3.27 12.36
N LYS A 74 12.07 2.52 12.01
CA LYS A 74 11.96 1.26 11.27
C LYS A 74 11.17 0.20 12.04
N MET A 75 11.42 0.08 13.34
CA MET A 75 10.68 -0.84 14.22
C MET A 75 9.18 -0.52 14.26
N ARG A 76 8.81 0.76 14.19
CA ARG A 76 7.40 1.15 14.11
C ARG A 76 6.77 0.71 12.79
N VAL A 77 7.45 0.92 11.67
CA VAL A 77 6.98 0.47 10.34
C VAL A 77 6.87 -1.06 10.28
N SER A 78 7.80 -1.80 10.89
CA SER A 78 7.72 -3.26 10.94
C SER A 78 6.53 -3.76 11.77
N ASN A 79 6.13 -3.01 12.80
CA ASN A 79 5.03 -3.36 13.70
C ASN A 79 3.66 -2.84 13.24
N MET A 80 3.60 -1.99 12.20
CA MET A 80 2.35 -1.52 11.62
C MET A 80 1.60 -2.63 10.88
N THR A 81 0.28 -2.56 10.90
CA THR A 81 -0.58 -3.40 10.07
C THR A 81 -0.47 -3.01 8.60
N ASP A 82 -0.86 -3.93 7.72
CA ASP A 82 -0.77 -3.71 6.27
C ASP A 82 -1.64 -2.52 5.80
N ALA A 83 -2.79 -2.29 6.45
CA ALA A 83 -3.65 -1.14 6.18
C ALA A 83 -3.00 0.20 6.60
N GLU A 84 -2.34 0.22 7.76
CA GLU A 84 -1.63 1.41 8.26
C GLU A 84 -0.43 1.76 7.37
N VAL A 85 0.32 0.75 6.91
CA VAL A 85 1.43 0.95 5.96
C VAL A 85 0.93 1.53 4.64
N ALA A 86 -0.16 0.99 4.08
CA ALA A 86 -0.76 1.51 2.87
C ALA A 86 -1.22 2.97 3.03
N GLN A 87 -1.87 3.29 4.15
CA GLN A 87 -2.31 4.65 4.45
C GLN A 87 -1.12 5.61 4.63
N LEU A 88 -0.06 5.18 5.31
CA LEU A 88 1.15 5.97 5.49
C LEU A 88 1.81 6.30 4.14
N ASN A 89 1.96 5.30 3.26
CA ASN A 89 2.50 5.50 1.92
C ASN A 89 1.66 6.48 1.09
N GLN A 90 0.34 6.39 1.16
CA GLN A 90 -0.54 7.34 0.48
C GLN A 90 -0.35 8.78 0.99
N ASN A 91 -0.14 8.97 2.29
CA ASN A 91 0.14 10.28 2.85
C ASN A 91 1.50 10.81 2.40
N LEU A 92 2.54 9.97 2.41
CA LEU A 92 3.89 10.35 1.97
C LEU A 92 3.94 10.66 0.47
N ALA A 93 3.17 9.94 -0.35
CA ALA A 93 3.07 10.20 -1.78
C ALA A 93 2.38 11.54 -2.12
N GLN A 94 1.57 12.07 -1.21
CA GLN A 94 0.93 13.39 -1.35
C GLN A 94 1.83 14.54 -0.90
N LEU A 95 2.88 14.25 -0.11
CA LEU A 95 3.87 15.25 0.22
C LEU A 95 4.72 15.53 -1.01
N PRO A 96 5.04 16.80 -1.31
CA PRO A 96 6.00 17.14 -2.36
C PRO A 96 7.33 16.46 -2.04
N ALA A 97 7.61 15.35 -2.70
CA ALA A 97 8.91 14.73 -2.64
C ALA A 97 9.90 15.68 -3.30
N GLY A 98 10.70 16.40 -2.51
CA GLY A 98 11.91 17.02 -3.05
C GLY A 98 12.17 18.45 -2.61
N ALA A 99 12.88 18.58 -1.49
CA ALA A 99 14.02 19.49 -1.40
C ALA A 99 15.32 18.67 -1.54
N GLY A 100 15.37 17.75 -2.50
CA GLY A 100 16.58 17.00 -2.80
C GLY A 100 17.54 17.85 -3.64
N VAL A 101 18.84 17.63 -3.46
CA VAL A 101 19.89 18.38 -4.18
C VAL A 101 19.76 18.17 -5.69
N LEU A 102 19.35 16.97 -6.13
CA LEU A 102 19.18 16.65 -7.54
C LEU A 102 17.97 17.39 -8.14
N GLU A 103 16.82 17.36 -7.46
CA GLU A 103 15.61 18.06 -7.89
C GLU A 103 15.85 19.58 -7.92
N LEU A 104 16.54 20.13 -6.92
CA LEU A 104 16.94 21.54 -6.90
C LEU A 104 17.90 21.88 -8.04
N ALA A 105 18.89 21.02 -8.31
CA ALA A 105 19.82 21.21 -9.42
C ALA A 105 19.09 21.20 -10.77
N VAL A 106 18.14 20.29 -10.96
CA VAL A 106 17.30 20.24 -12.17
C VAL A 106 16.42 21.49 -12.29
N LEU A 107 15.83 21.97 -11.19
CA LEU A 107 15.04 23.20 -11.19
C LEU A 107 15.88 24.42 -11.59
N ILE A 108 17.06 24.59 -10.96
CA ILE A 108 17.99 25.68 -11.28
C ILE A 108 18.43 25.57 -12.74
N PHE A 109 18.73 24.36 -13.23
CA PHE A 109 19.07 24.12 -14.62
C PHE A 109 17.96 24.57 -15.58
N ILE A 110 16.69 24.23 -15.31
CA ILE A 110 15.54 24.65 -16.13
C ILE A 110 15.39 26.18 -16.14
N ILE A 111 15.50 26.83 -14.98
CA ILE A 111 15.42 28.29 -14.88
C ILE A 111 16.52 28.94 -15.71
N LEU A 112 17.78 28.49 -15.57
CA LEU A 112 18.91 29.02 -16.32
C LEU A 112 18.75 28.76 -17.82
N LEU A 113 18.26 27.58 -18.22
CA LEU A 113 18.00 27.24 -19.62
C LEU A 113 16.98 28.21 -20.26
N ILE A 114 15.87 28.49 -19.59
CA ILE A 114 14.83 29.41 -20.08
C ILE A 114 15.39 30.83 -20.18
N THR A 115 16.16 31.25 -19.18
CA THR A 115 16.74 32.59 -19.12
C THR A 115 17.80 32.80 -20.22
N ASP A 116 18.50 31.73 -20.60
CA ASP A 116 19.43 31.68 -21.73
C ASP A 116 18.71 31.76 -23.08
N MET A 117 17.63 30.99 -23.25
CA MET A 117 16.77 31.09 -24.44
C MET A 117 16.19 32.50 -24.63
N LEU A 118 15.81 33.19 -23.55
CA LEU A 118 15.32 34.56 -23.62
C LEU A 118 16.43 35.60 -23.88
N GLY A 119 17.71 35.20 -23.81
CA GLY A 119 18.86 36.09 -23.97
C GLY A 119 19.14 36.98 -22.75
N ALA A 120 18.58 36.66 -21.59
CA ALA A 120 18.88 37.37 -20.33
C ALA A 120 20.16 36.85 -19.66
N THR A 121 20.59 35.63 -19.99
CA THR A 121 21.88 35.03 -19.59
C THR A 121 22.54 34.34 -20.80
N ASP A 122 23.85 34.09 -20.74
CA ASP A 122 24.59 33.27 -21.71
C ASP A 122 25.51 32.32 -20.91
N ILE A 123 24.94 31.21 -20.45
CA ILE A 123 25.60 30.22 -19.58
C ILE A 123 25.84 28.92 -20.35
N PHE A 124 24.93 28.58 -21.28
CA PHE A 124 24.93 27.33 -22.02
C PHE A 124 25.23 27.60 -23.51
N PRO A 125 26.45 27.32 -23.99
CA PRO A 125 26.89 27.68 -25.35
C PRO A 125 26.16 26.91 -26.47
N PHE A 126 25.33 25.92 -26.12
CA PHE A 126 24.50 25.17 -27.04
C PHE A 126 23.07 25.71 -27.16
N VAL A 127 22.68 26.67 -26.31
CA VAL A 127 21.36 27.31 -26.35
C VAL A 127 21.45 28.53 -27.26
N LYS A 128 20.47 28.71 -28.14
CA LYS A 128 20.34 29.90 -28.99
C LYS A 128 19.24 30.78 -28.44
N SER A 129 19.55 32.07 -28.25
CA SER A 129 18.54 33.06 -27.88
C SER A 129 17.48 33.19 -29.00
N ILE A 130 16.21 33.22 -28.60
CA ILE A 130 15.07 33.44 -29.51
C ILE A 130 14.79 34.92 -29.78
N ASN A 131 15.38 35.83 -29.00
CA ASN A 131 15.17 37.26 -29.14
C ASN A 131 16.21 37.94 -30.07
N ASN A 132 16.92 37.16 -30.90
CA ASN A 132 17.91 37.66 -31.87
C ASN A 132 17.80 36.93 -33.21
#